data_AF-A0A2H0ATD7-F1
#
_entry.id   AF-A0A2H0ATD7-F1
#
_cell.length_a   1.000
_cell.length_b   1.000
_cell.length_c   1.000
_cell.angle_alpha   90.00
_cell.angle_beta   90.00
_cell.angle_gamma   90.00
#
_symmetry.space_group_name_H-M   'P 1'
#
loop_
_entity.id
_entity.type
_entity.pdbx_description
1 polymer ?
#
loop_
_entity_poly.entity_id
_entity_poly.type
_entity_poly.pdbx_seq_one_letter_code
_entity_poly.pdbx_strand_id
1 'polypeptide(L)'
;MGQFKVKVRRKARHIDESKCVGCGVCEEKCPWKVPSEFEMGLAMRKAIYIPFAQVIPNLATIDAEHCAYIQSDGKKCGACIKFCEAEAITPETLLNQTDQIVELEVGSIILTTGYDQFDPGVITQYGYKKYDNVLTGLEFERITCAAGPTQGQIQLKDGREPESVAIVHCVGSRDKNYHEYCSRVCCMYGLKYAHLIKEFTKAEVYEFYIDMRCFGEGYEEFYKRISEEGVNFIRGKVAKVTDVAISEEE
;
A
#
# COMPACT_ATOMS: atom_id res chain seq x y z
N MET A 1 2.98 -17.75 -35.18
CA MET A 1 2.68 -16.86 -34.02
C MET A 1 1.20 -16.51 -34.09
N GLY A 2 0.48 -16.40 -32.97
CA GLY A 2 -0.93 -16.01 -33.03
C GLY A 2 -1.97 -17.02 -32.55
N GLN A 3 -1.56 -18.16 -31.96
CA GLN A 3 -2.50 -19.18 -31.45
C GLN A 3 -2.00 -19.73 -30.12
N PHE A 4 -2.17 -18.94 -29.06
CA PHE A 4 -1.87 -19.37 -27.70
C PHE A 4 -3.12 -19.98 -27.08
N LYS A 5 -2.98 -21.16 -26.46
CA LYS A 5 -3.98 -21.72 -25.56
C LYS A 5 -3.54 -21.43 -24.13
N VAL A 6 -4.24 -20.55 -23.44
CA VAL A 6 -3.89 -20.12 -22.08
C VAL A 6 -4.92 -20.64 -21.08
N LYS A 7 -4.46 -20.98 -19.88
CA LYS A 7 -5.31 -21.37 -18.76
C LYS A 7 -5.26 -20.27 -17.71
N VAL A 8 -6.41 -19.65 -17.45
CA VAL A 8 -6.56 -18.60 -16.45
C VAL A 8 -7.24 -19.20 -15.23
N ARG A 9 -6.57 -19.15 -14.08
CA ARG A 9 -7.15 -19.54 -12.80
C ARG A 9 -7.95 -18.37 -12.24
N ARG A 10 -9.27 -18.46 -12.34
CA ARG A 10 -10.20 -17.55 -11.67
C ARG A 10 -10.34 -18.01 -10.22
N LYS A 11 -9.74 -17.26 -9.30
CA LYS A 11 -9.82 -17.53 -7.86
C LYS A 11 -11.25 -17.36 -7.35
N ALA A 12 -11.67 -18.22 -6.43
CA ALA A 12 -12.95 -18.10 -5.73
C ALA A 12 -12.95 -16.85 -4.84
N ARG A 13 -14.02 -16.05 -4.90
CA ARG A 13 -14.23 -14.92 -3.99
C ARG A 13 -15.03 -15.29 -2.74
N HIS A 14 -15.56 -16.51 -2.71
CA HIS A 14 -16.55 -17.07 -1.80
C HIS A 14 -17.88 -16.28 -1.73
N ILE A 15 -18.23 -15.63 -2.83
CA ILE A 15 -19.47 -14.87 -3.02
C ILE A 15 -20.06 -15.12 -4.42
N ASP A 16 -21.36 -14.91 -4.56
CA ASP A 16 -22.04 -14.81 -5.84
C ASP A 16 -21.88 -13.41 -6.42
N GLU A 17 -21.03 -13.30 -7.45
CA GLU A 17 -20.72 -12.04 -8.12
C GLU A 17 -21.92 -11.40 -8.83
N SER A 18 -22.95 -12.19 -9.18
CA SER A 18 -24.15 -11.68 -9.88
C SER A 18 -25.14 -11.00 -8.93
N LYS A 19 -25.11 -11.37 -7.64
CA LYS A 19 -26.00 -10.84 -6.61
C LYS A 19 -25.35 -9.78 -5.75
N CYS A 20 -24.02 -9.81 -5.59
CA CYS A 20 -23.32 -8.88 -4.73
C CYS A 20 -23.43 -7.45 -5.27
N VAL A 21 -23.94 -6.55 -4.44
CA VAL A 21 -24.12 -5.12 -4.75
C VAL A 21 -23.00 -4.23 -4.19
N GLY A 22 -22.00 -4.82 -3.52
CA GLY A 22 -20.86 -4.07 -2.97
C GLY A 22 -21.22 -3.07 -1.86
N CYS A 23 -22.23 -3.37 -1.03
CA CYS A 23 -22.72 -2.45 0.01
C CYS A 23 -21.86 -2.38 1.29
N GLY A 24 -20.87 -3.25 1.47
CA GLY A 24 -19.94 -3.23 2.62
C GLY A 24 -20.51 -3.71 3.97
N VAL A 25 -21.82 -3.93 4.12
CA VAL A 25 -22.45 -4.36 5.38
C VAL A 25 -21.80 -5.64 5.95
N CYS A 26 -21.45 -6.59 5.08
CA CYS A 26 -20.81 -7.84 5.49
C CYS A 26 -19.41 -7.64 6.11
N GLU A 27 -18.68 -6.58 5.73
CA GLU A 27 -17.38 -6.22 6.29
C GLU A 27 -17.55 -5.65 7.69
N GLU A 28 -18.48 -4.72 7.86
CA GLU A 28 -18.77 -4.09 9.16
C GLU A 28 -19.09 -5.13 10.24
N LYS A 29 -19.83 -6.19 9.86
CA LYS A 29 -20.26 -7.25 10.77
C LYS A 29 -19.23 -8.35 10.97
N CYS A 30 -18.15 -8.39 10.19
CA CYS A 30 -17.12 -9.41 10.34
C CYS A 30 -16.26 -9.14 11.58
N PRO A 31 -16.12 -10.11 12.51
CA PRO A 31 -15.31 -9.90 13.71
C PRO A 31 -13.80 -10.10 13.46
N TRP A 32 -13.43 -10.84 12.42
CA TRP A 32 -12.05 -11.22 12.14
C TRP A 32 -11.29 -10.10 11.45
N LYS A 33 -10.09 -9.80 11.97
CA LYS A 33 -9.22 -8.72 11.51
C LYS A 33 -7.94 -9.30 10.94
N VAL A 34 -7.50 -8.76 9.80
CA VAL A 34 -6.28 -9.15 9.07
C VAL A 34 -5.54 -7.86 8.69
N PRO A 35 -4.20 -7.80 8.77
CA PRO A 35 -3.46 -6.65 8.24
C PRO A 35 -3.81 -6.41 6.77
N SER A 36 -4.14 -5.18 6.40
CA SER A 36 -4.53 -4.85 5.02
C SER A 36 -3.30 -4.70 4.15
N GLU A 37 -3.22 -5.52 3.10
CA GLU A 37 -2.14 -5.47 2.11
C GLU A 37 -2.19 -4.17 1.30
N PHE A 38 -3.40 -3.69 0.99
CA PHE A 38 -3.60 -2.42 0.28
C PHE A 38 -3.14 -1.21 1.12
N GLU A 39 -3.31 -1.30 2.44
CA GLU A 39 -2.86 -0.26 3.38
C GLU A 39 -1.45 -0.49 3.92
N MET A 40 -0.65 -1.37 3.28
CA MET A 40 0.72 -1.69 3.69
C MET A 40 0.84 -2.18 5.15
N GLY A 41 -0.21 -2.77 5.70
CA GLY A 41 -0.27 -3.22 7.10
C GLY A 41 -0.53 -2.12 8.13
N LEU A 42 -0.70 -0.86 7.72
CA LEU A 42 -0.99 0.27 8.61
C LEU A 42 -2.39 0.20 9.24
N ALA A 43 -3.33 -0.48 8.57
CA ALA A 43 -4.66 -0.75 9.08
C ALA A 43 -5.03 -2.22 8.98
N MET A 44 -6.01 -2.60 9.80
CA MET A 44 -6.59 -3.93 9.78
C MET A 44 -7.84 -3.93 8.90
N ARG A 45 -7.84 -4.73 7.83
CA ARG A 45 -9.05 -5.10 7.11
C ARG A 45 -9.78 -6.25 7.81
N LYS A 46 -10.92 -6.63 7.25
CA LYS A 46 -11.71 -7.77 7.70
C LYS A 46 -11.42 -8.99 6.83
N ALA A 47 -11.79 -10.18 7.32
CA ALA A 47 -11.65 -11.40 6.53
C ALA A 47 -12.52 -11.39 5.26
N ILE A 48 -13.70 -10.76 5.32
CA ILE A 48 -14.47 -10.35 4.14
C ILE A 48 -14.24 -8.86 3.93
N TYR A 49 -13.86 -8.46 2.72
CA TYR A 49 -13.43 -7.09 2.45
C TYR A 49 -13.67 -6.67 0.99
N ILE A 50 -13.79 -5.37 0.77
CA ILE A 50 -13.68 -4.70 -0.52
C ILE A 50 -12.31 -3.96 -0.48
N PRO A 51 -11.38 -4.20 -1.43
CA PRO A 51 -10.00 -3.73 -1.32
C PRO A 51 -9.85 -2.21 -1.06
N PHE A 52 -10.66 -1.40 -1.73
CA PHE A 52 -10.74 0.04 -1.53
C PHE A 52 -12.07 0.58 -2.10
N ALA A 53 -12.45 1.79 -1.70
CA ALA A 53 -13.79 2.34 -1.96
C ALA A 53 -14.17 2.47 -3.45
N GLN A 54 -13.19 2.63 -4.34
CA GLN A 54 -13.40 2.80 -5.79
C GLN A 54 -13.04 1.55 -6.61
N VAL A 55 -13.02 0.36 -6.00
CA VAL A 55 -12.62 -0.86 -6.71
C VAL A 55 -13.60 -1.23 -7.84
N ILE A 56 -13.06 -1.76 -8.93
CA ILE A 56 -13.83 -2.25 -10.08
C ILE A 56 -13.43 -3.70 -10.37
N PRO A 57 -14.38 -4.65 -10.42
CA PRO A 57 -15.79 -4.50 -10.05
C PRO A 57 -15.97 -4.28 -8.53
N ASN A 58 -17.01 -3.54 -8.13
CA ASN A 58 -17.32 -3.29 -6.71
C ASN A 58 -17.95 -4.52 -6.04
N LEU A 59 -17.11 -5.52 -5.74
CA LEU A 59 -17.50 -6.81 -5.18
C LEU A 59 -16.67 -7.13 -3.94
N ALA A 60 -17.35 -7.63 -2.91
CA ALA A 60 -16.68 -8.16 -1.72
C ALA A 60 -15.87 -9.42 -2.06
N THR A 61 -14.86 -9.72 -1.27
CA THR A 61 -14.06 -10.95 -1.37
C THR A 61 -13.76 -11.47 0.01
N ILE A 62 -13.79 -12.79 0.17
CA ILE A 62 -13.49 -13.44 1.44
C ILE A 62 -12.13 -14.10 1.35
N ASP A 63 -11.27 -13.72 2.28
CA ASP A 63 -10.00 -14.35 2.55
C ASP A 63 -10.23 -15.68 3.28
N ALA A 64 -10.10 -16.78 2.52
CA ALA A 64 -10.31 -18.13 3.03
C ALA A 64 -9.33 -18.51 4.15
N GLU A 65 -8.11 -17.96 4.15
CA GLU A 65 -7.07 -18.31 5.12
C GLU A 65 -7.40 -17.73 6.51
N HIS A 66 -8.07 -16.59 6.56
CA HIS A 66 -8.42 -15.89 7.79
C HIS A 66 -9.92 -15.94 8.15
N CYS A 67 -10.77 -16.49 7.28
CA CYS A 67 -12.20 -16.63 7.54
C CYS A 67 -12.49 -17.82 8.45
N ALA A 68 -12.91 -17.55 9.70
CA ALA A 68 -13.23 -18.63 10.64
C ALA A 68 -14.38 -19.54 10.21
N TYR A 69 -15.32 -19.08 9.38
CA TYR A 69 -16.38 -19.96 8.87
C TYR A 69 -15.82 -21.05 7.96
N ILE A 70 -14.95 -20.66 7.03
CA ILE A 70 -14.27 -21.59 6.11
C ILE A 70 -13.29 -22.48 6.89
N GLN A 71 -12.45 -21.88 7.74
CA GLN A 71 -11.45 -22.62 8.54
C GLN A 71 -12.06 -23.63 9.52
N SER A 72 -13.30 -23.40 9.96
CA SER A 72 -14.01 -24.30 10.87
C SER A 72 -14.99 -25.24 10.16
N ASP A 73 -15.00 -25.27 8.83
CA ASP A 73 -15.93 -26.08 8.03
C ASP A 73 -17.40 -25.82 8.42
N GLY A 74 -17.75 -24.54 8.51
CA GLY A 74 -19.10 -24.06 8.84
C GLY A 74 -19.48 -24.14 10.32
N LYS A 75 -18.60 -24.58 11.22
CA LYS A 75 -18.92 -24.80 12.66
C LYS A 75 -18.89 -23.53 13.50
N LYS A 76 -18.21 -22.46 13.04
CA LYS A 76 -18.04 -21.20 13.77
C LYS A 76 -18.30 -20.01 12.85
N CYS A 77 -18.85 -18.93 13.39
CA CYS A 77 -19.20 -17.70 12.65
C CYS A 77 -20.36 -17.92 11.66
N GLY A 78 -20.54 -16.99 10.71
CA GLY A 78 -21.69 -16.92 9.79
C GLY A 78 -22.37 -15.55 9.76
N ALA A 79 -21.78 -14.53 10.39
CA ALA A 79 -22.35 -13.18 10.43
C ALA A 79 -22.58 -12.61 9.02
N CYS A 80 -21.62 -12.77 8.11
CA CYS A 80 -21.74 -12.29 6.74
C CYS A 80 -22.91 -12.92 5.97
N ILE A 81 -23.25 -14.18 6.24
CA ILE A 81 -24.43 -14.85 5.66
C ILE A 81 -25.71 -14.17 6.18
N LYS A 82 -25.80 -13.96 7.49
CA LYS A 82 -27.00 -13.40 8.14
C LYS A 82 -27.32 -11.97 7.70
N PHE A 83 -26.30 -11.15 7.45
CA PHE A 83 -26.46 -9.73 7.14
C PHE A 83 -26.40 -9.40 5.64
N CYS A 84 -26.25 -10.40 4.77
CA CYS A 84 -26.26 -10.19 3.33
C CYS A 84 -27.69 -10.25 2.79
N GLU A 85 -28.36 -9.10 2.69
CA GLU A 85 -29.72 -8.99 2.15
C GLU A 85 -29.83 -9.43 0.68
N ALA A 86 -28.77 -9.23 -0.10
CA ALA A 86 -28.71 -9.65 -1.50
C ALA A 86 -28.54 -11.16 -1.68
N GLU A 87 -28.37 -11.92 -0.58
CA GLU A 87 -28.14 -13.38 -0.59
C GLU A 87 -26.96 -13.80 -1.49
N ALA A 88 -25.96 -12.91 -1.61
CA ALA A 88 -24.73 -13.17 -2.36
C ALA A 88 -23.74 -14.05 -1.58
N ILE A 89 -23.94 -14.21 -0.27
CA ILE A 89 -23.10 -15.00 0.62
C ILE A 89 -23.96 -16.09 1.25
N THR A 90 -23.67 -17.34 0.93
CA THR A 90 -24.37 -18.51 1.47
C THR A 90 -23.37 -19.53 2.03
N PRO A 91 -23.81 -20.50 2.85
CA PRO A 91 -22.95 -21.62 3.24
C PRO A 91 -22.31 -22.32 2.04
N GLU A 92 -23.04 -22.43 0.93
CA GLU A 92 -22.55 -23.04 -0.31
C GLU A 92 -21.47 -22.20 -0.98
N THR A 93 -21.65 -20.88 -1.13
CA THR A 93 -20.59 -20.03 -1.71
C THR A 93 -19.34 -20.01 -0.83
N LEU A 94 -19.49 -20.11 0.48
CA LEU A 94 -18.38 -20.13 1.43
C LEU A 94 -17.59 -21.44 1.41
N LEU A 95 -18.26 -22.59 1.42
CA LEU A 95 -17.58 -23.89 1.60
C LEU A 95 -17.28 -24.60 0.27
N ASN A 96 -18.10 -24.39 -0.75
CA ASN A 96 -18.04 -25.19 -1.97
C ASN A 96 -17.54 -24.41 -3.20
N GLN A 97 -17.47 -23.08 -3.14
CA GLN A 97 -16.89 -22.32 -4.25
C GLN A 97 -15.39 -22.59 -4.33
N THR A 98 -14.96 -23.12 -5.47
CA THR A 98 -13.57 -23.44 -5.76
C THR A 98 -13.08 -22.65 -6.97
N ASP A 99 -11.76 -22.58 -7.10
CA ASP A 99 -11.14 -21.91 -8.23
C ASP A 99 -11.50 -22.59 -9.55
N GLN A 100 -11.78 -21.77 -10.55
CA GLN A 100 -12.15 -22.23 -11.88
C GLN A 100 -11.00 -22.02 -12.85
N ILE A 101 -10.72 -23.02 -13.68
CA ILE A 101 -9.79 -22.89 -14.80
C ILE A 101 -10.59 -22.52 -16.05
N VAL A 102 -10.31 -21.34 -16.57
CA VAL A 102 -10.87 -20.85 -17.83
C VAL A 102 -9.81 -21.04 -18.92
N GLU A 103 -10.14 -21.81 -19.95
CA GLU A 103 -9.28 -21.98 -21.12
C GLU A 103 -9.65 -20.93 -22.18
N LEU A 104 -8.65 -20.18 -22.65
CA LEU A 104 -8.83 -19.14 -23.66
C LEU A 104 -7.86 -19.36 -24.82
N GLU A 105 -8.34 -19.13 -26.04
CA GLU A 105 -7.50 -19.09 -27.22
C GLU A 105 -7.27 -17.62 -27.60
N VAL A 106 -6.01 -17.18 -27.64
CA VAL A 106 -5.65 -15.78 -27.85
C VAL A 106 -4.56 -15.63 -28.90
N GLY A 107 -4.60 -14.50 -29.63
CA GLY A 107 -3.62 -14.16 -30.64
C GLY A 107 -2.32 -13.57 -30.09
N SER A 108 -2.41 -12.80 -29.01
CA SER A 108 -1.28 -12.11 -28.40
C SER A 108 -1.43 -12.04 -26.88
N ILE A 109 -0.30 -11.87 -26.19
CA ILE A 109 -0.23 -11.70 -24.74
C ILE A 109 0.61 -10.45 -24.50
N ILE A 110 0.09 -9.53 -23.68
CA ILE A 110 0.79 -8.32 -23.25
C ILE A 110 1.04 -8.46 -21.75
N LEU A 111 2.31 -8.36 -21.32
CA LEU A 111 2.67 -8.48 -19.90
C LEU A 111 2.72 -7.09 -19.25
N THR A 112 1.80 -6.84 -18.32
CA THR A 112 1.66 -5.57 -17.59
C THR A 112 1.43 -5.80 -16.09
N THR A 113 2.17 -6.74 -15.48
CA THR A 113 2.02 -7.09 -14.06
C THR A 113 2.61 -6.06 -13.10
N GLY A 114 3.25 -5.00 -13.60
CA GLY A 114 3.73 -3.90 -12.79
C GLY A 114 5.05 -4.21 -12.08
N TYR A 115 5.15 -3.75 -10.82
CA TYR A 115 6.34 -3.83 -9.98
C TYR A 115 5.92 -3.97 -8.50
N ASP A 116 6.85 -4.40 -7.66
CA ASP A 116 6.72 -4.40 -6.20
C ASP A 116 7.71 -3.42 -5.55
N GLN A 117 7.40 -2.98 -4.33
CA GLN A 117 8.30 -2.14 -3.55
C GLN A 117 9.50 -2.94 -3.04
N PHE A 118 10.66 -2.29 -2.97
CA PHE A 118 11.79 -2.82 -2.22
C PHE A 118 11.47 -2.83 -0.73
N ASP A 119 11.70 -3.94 -0.02
CA ASP A 119 11.57 -4.00 1.44
C ASP A 119 12.88 -3.50 2.10
N PRO A 120 12.90 -2.31 2.73
CA PRO A 120 14.11 -1.79 3.34
C PRO A 120 14.45 -2.45 4.68
N GLY A 121 13.72 -3.48 5.12
CA GLY A 121 14.03 -4.25 6.33
C GLY A 121 15.40 -4.94 6.26
N VAL A 122 15.91 -5.19 5.05
CA VAL A 122 17.27 -5.70 4.84
C VAL A 122 18.36 -4.64 5.09
N ILE A 123 17.99 -3.36 5.04
CA ILE A 123 18.88 -2.20 5.27
C ILE A 123 18.79 -1.80 6.75
N THR A 124 19.43 -2.58 7.62
CA THR A 124 19.28 -2.44 9.07
C THR A 124 19.65 -1.05 9.60
N GLN A 125 20.57 -0.33 8.93
CA GLN A 125 21.01 0.99 9.35
C GLN A 125 19.91 2.07 9.28
N TYR A 126 18.84 1.86 8.52
CA TYR A 126 17.71 2.80 8.45
C TYR A 126 16.61 2.49 9.47
N GLY A 127 16.67 1.33 10.13
CA GLY A 127 15.75 1.02 11.23
C GLY A 127 14.28 0.85 10.83
N TYR A 128 13.99 0.55 9.56
CA TYR A 128 12.63 0.21 9.13
C TYR A 128 12.08 -0.99 9.91
N LYS A 129 10.81 -0.91 10.34
CA LYS A 129 10.14 -1.84 11.29
C LYS A 129 10.77 -1.94 12.69
N LYS A 130 11.92 -1.29 12.94
CA LYS A 130 12.52 -1.15 14.27
C LYS A 130 12.04 0.12 14.96
N TYR A 131 12.02 1.23 14.23
CA TYR A 131 11.56 2.53 14.72
C TYR A 131 10.17 2.84 14.20
N ASP A 132 9.33 3.35 15.09
CA ASP A 132 7.89 3.51 14.88
C ASP A 132 7.53 4.48 13.76
N ASN A 133 8.36 5.50 13.53
CA ASN A 133 8.10 6.56 12.56
C ASN A 133 9.04 6.50 11.34
N VAL A 134 9.68 5.35 11.09
CA VAL A 134 10.41 5.10 9.85
C VAL A 134 9.49 4.37 8.89
N LEU A 135 9.05 5.09 7.85
CA LEU A 135 8.08 4.63 6.88
C LEU A 135 8.69 4.55 5.47
N THR A 136 8.16 3.64 4.68
CA THR A 136 8.37 3.58 3.23
C THR A 136 7.56 4.65 2.51
N GLY A 137 7.95 4.95 1.27
CA GLY A 137 7.19 5.89 0.45
C GLY A 137 5.75 5.45 0.18
N LEU A 138 5.47 4.15 0.05
CA LEU A 138 4.10 3.68 -0.18
C LEU A 138 3.26 3.68 1.10
N GLU A 139 3.83 3.37 2.26
CA GLU A 139 3.13 3.58 3.54
C GLU A 139 2.74 5.05 3.71
N PHE A 140 3.63 5.98 3.36
CA PHE A 140 3.34 7.41 3.39
C PHE A 140 2.24 7.83 2.39
N GLU A 141 2.15 7.21 1.21
CA GLU A 141 1.02 7.41 0.29
C GLU A 141 -0.30 6.95 0.91
N ARG A 142 -0.28 5.82 1.64
CA ARG A 142 -1.49 5.34 2.31
C ARG A 142 -1.92 6.30 3.42
N ILE A 143 -0.98 6.88 4.18
CA ILE A 143 -1.27 7.90 5.20
C ILE A 143 -1.85 9.18 4.57
N THR A 144 -1.23 9.68 3.51
CA THR A 144 -1.69 10.93 2.84
C THR A 144 -2.96 10.74 2.02
N CYS A 145 -3.39 9.50 1.77
CA CYS A 145 -4.63 9.23 1.06
C CYS A 145 -5.85 9.58 1.91
N ALA A 146 -6.76 10.40 1.37
CA ALA A 146 -8.02 10.77 2.03
C ALA A 146 -8.92 9.56 2.38
N ALA A 147 -8.87 8.50 1.57
CA ALA A 147 -9.57 7.24 1.82
C ALA A 147 -8.68 6.18 2.52
N GLY A 148 -7.48 6.57 2.96
CA GLY A 148 -6.52 5.72 3.65
C GLY A 148 -6.77 5.66 5.17
N PRO A 149 -5.91 4.93 5.90
CA PRO A 149 -6.08 4.62 7.32
C PRO A 149 -6.13 5.84 8.24
N THR A 150 -5.45 6.92 7.87
CA THR A 150 -5.39 8.16 8.65
C THR A 150 -6.24 9.27 8.04
N GLN A 151 -7.08 8.96 7.03
CA GLN A 151 -7.95 9.92 6.34
C GLN A 151 -7.19 11.14 5.78
N GLY A 152 -5.95 10.95 5.35
CA GLY A 152 -5.09 12.01 4.83
C GLY A 152 -4.32 12.79 5.90
N GLN A 153 -4.47 12.46 7.19
CA GLN A 153 -3.75 13.13 8.27
C GLN A 153 -2.33 12.58 8.38
N ILE A 154 -1.34 13.48 8.23
CA ILE A 154 0.08 13.17 8.41
C ILE A 154 0.37 13.20 9.92
N GLN A 155 0.60 12.03 10.49
CA GLN A 155 0.80 11.86 11.92
C GLN A 155 1.87 10.81 12.22
N LEU A 156 2.54 10.99 13.35
CA LEU A 156 3.39 9.97 13.97
C LEU A 156 2.53 8.81 14.48
N LYS A 157 3.16 7.69 14.85
CA LYS A 157 2.46 6.52 15.38
C LYS A 157 1.62 6.80 16.63
N ASP A 158 2.04 7.78 17.44
CA ASP A 158 1.30 8.21 18.64
C ASP A 158 0.17 9.23 18.36
N GLY A 159 -0.05 9.57 17.09
CA GLY A 159 -1.10 10.49 16.64
C GLY A 159 -0.72 11.96 16.66
N ARG A 160 0.50 12.33 17.06
CA ARG A 160 0.97 13.73 16.98
C ARG A 160 1.32 14.10 15.55
N GLU A 161 1.11 15.37 15.20
CA GLU A 161 1.66 15.95 13.96
C GLU A 161 3.20 16.01 14.06
N PRO A 162 3.95 15.61 13.02
CA PRO A 162 5.40 15.71 13.04
C PRO A 162 5.85 17.19 13.00
N GLU A 163 6.83 17.54 13.84
CA GLU A 163 7.48 18.86 13.78
C GLU A 163 8.58 18.93 12.71
N SER A 164 9.15 17.77 12.35
CA SER A 164 10.12 17.65 11.26
C SER A 164 10.00 16.29 10.57
N VAL A 165 10.33 16.26 9.27
CA VAL A 165 10.30 15.06 8.44
C VAL A 165 11.55 15.00 7.56
N ALA A 166 12.22 13.84 7.58
CA ALA A 166 13.33 13.53 6.69
C ALA A 166 12.89 12.54 5.60
N ILE A 167 13.10 12.91 4.34
CA ILE A 167 12.87 12.07 3.17
C ILE A 167 14.23 11.57 2.68
N VAL A 168 14.40 10.24 2.68
CA VAL A 168 15.67 9.60 2.31
C VAL A 168 15.56 8.99 0.92
N HIS A 169 16.34 9.50 -0.03
CA HIS A 169 16.33 9.00 -1.41
C HIS A 169 17.20 7.77 -1.61
N CYS A 170 16.96 7.08 -2.74
CA CYS A 170 17.77 5.96 -3.21
C CYS A 170 17.85 4.78 -2.21
N VAL A 171 16.85 4.61 -1.34
CA VAL A 171 16.76 3.43 -0.47
C VAL A 171 16.58 2.19 -1.33
N GLY A 172 17.54 1.26 -1.28
CA GLY A 172 17.54 0.03 -2.08
C GLY A 172 17.81 0.22 -3.58
N SER A 173 18.15 1.44 -4.03
CA SER A 173 18.44 1.77 -5.43
C SER A 173 19.76 2.51 -5.55
N ARG A 174 20.44 2.40 -6.69
CA ARG A 174 21.80 2.95 -6.88
C ARG A 174 22.74 2.52 -5.73
N ASP A 175 22.61 1.27 -5.32
CA ASP A 175 23.38 0.65 -4.24
C ASP A 175 23.93 -0.69 -4.70
N LYS A 176 25.26 -0.86 -4.63
CA LYS A 176 25.94 -2.09 -5.05
C LYS A 176 25.60 -3.30 -4.19
N ASN A 177 25.15 -3.10 -2.95
CA ASN A 177 24.76 -4.18 -2.07
C ASN A 177 23.32 -4.66 -2.31
N TYR A 178 22.52 -3.88 -3.06
CA TYR A 178 21.11 -4.16 -3.34
C TYR A 178 20.86 -4.05 -4.85
N HIS A 179 20.30 -2.92 -5.33
CA HIS A 179 20.07 -2.69 -6.75
C HIS A 179 20.91 -1.54 -7.29
N GLU A 180 21.72 -1.82 -8.32
CA GLU A 180 22.58 -0.80 -8.95
C GLU A 180 21.82 0.20 -9.83
N TYR A 181 20.59 -0.13 -10.24
CA TYR A 181 19.77 0.75 -11.07
C TYR A 181 19.09 1.87 -10.27
N CYS A 182 18.63 2.90 -10.99
CA CYS A 182 17.78 3.94 -10.45
C CYS A 182 16.30 3.57 -10.62
N SER A 183 15.51 3.66 -9.56
CA SER A 183 14.05 3.39 -9.60
C SER A 183 13.23 4.49 -10.28
N ARG A 184 13.89 5.52 -10.83
CA ARG A 184 13.37 6.54 -11.75
C ARG A 184 12.32 7.51 -11.19
N VAL A 185 11.41 7.06 -10.33
CA VAL A 185 10.27 7.86 -9.84
C VAL A 185 10.46 8.42 -8.43
N CYS A 186 11.45 7.90 -7.68
CA CYS A 186 11.61 8.23 -6.26
C CYS A 186 11.95 9.69 -5.95
N CYS A 187 12.71 10.34 -6.83
CA CYS A 187 12.97 11.77 -6.70
C CYS A 187 11.65 12.57 -6.74
N MET A 188 10.77 12.25 -7.69
CA MET A 188 9.55 13.02 -7.92
C MET A 188 8.48 12.77 -6.87
N TYR A 189 8.26 11.51 -6.46
CA TYR A 189 7.32 11.28 -5.35
C TYR A 189 7.87 11.87 -4.04
N GLY A 190 9.20 11.92 -3.86
CA GLY A 190 9.82 12.58 -2.69
C GLY A 190 9.46 14.06 -2.64
N LEU A 191 9.68 14.77 -3.75
CA LEU A 191 9.27 16.17 -3.90
C LEU A 191 7.77 16.36 -3.70
N LYS A 192 6.95 15.43 -4.19
CA LYS A 192 5.50 15.43 -3.98
C LYS A 192 5.17 15.30 -2.48
N TYR A 193 5.84 14.41 -1.76
CA TYR A 193 5.64 14.27 -0.32
C TYR A 193 6.06 15.53 0.42
N ALA A 194 7.19 16.13 0.06
CA ALA A 194 7.63 17.39 0.65
C ALA A 194 6.56 18.49 0.49
N HIS A 195 5.98 18.61 -0.70
CA HIS A 195 4.86 19.50 -0.97
C HIS A 195 3.66 19.24 -0.06
N LEU A 196 3.20 17.97 0.00
CA LEU A 196 2.06 17.58 0.82
C LEU A 196 2.30 17.83 2.30
N ILE A 197 3.50 17.55 2.80
CA ILE A 197 3.87 17.81 4.20
C ILE A 197 3.79 19.31 4.50
N LYS A 198 4.34 20.16 3.62
CA LYS A 198 4.27 21.63 3.79
C LYS A 198 2.84 22.18 3.66
N GLU A 199 1.98 21.54 2.88
CA GLU A 199 0.58 21.94 2.71
C GLU A 199 -0.29 21.55 3.91
N PHE A 200 -0.10 20.35 4.45
CA PHE A 200 -0.96 19.78 5.50
C PHE A 200 -0.42 19.92 6.92
N THR A 201 0.86 20.29 7.09
CA THR A 201 1.51 20.40 8.41
C THR A 201 2.40 21.64 8.48
N LYS A 202 2.90 21.94 9.68
CA LYS A 202 3.94 22.97 9.88
C LYS A 202 5.36 22.40 9.94
N ALA A 203 5.56 21.15 9.53
CA ALA A 203 6.82 20.46 9.71
C ALA A 203 7.96 21.09 8.89
N GLU A 204 9.17 21.05 9.45
CA GLU A 204 10.39 21.24 8.67
C GLU A 204 10.68 20.00 7.84
N VAL A 205 10.97 20.19 6.55
CA VAL A 205 11.16 19.07 5.61
C VAL A 205 12.60 19.05 5.11
N TYR A 206 13.21 17.87 5.15
CA TYR A 206 14.59 17.64 4.72
C TYR A 206 14.65 16.54 3.66
N GLU A 207 15.25 16.85 2.53
CA GLU A 207 15.43 15.94 1.40
C GLU A 207 16.90 15.50 1.34
N PHE A 208 17.18 14.23 1.66
CA PHE A 208 18.53 13.66 1.62
C PHE A 208 18.75 12.87 0.32
N TYR A 209 19.56 13.42 -0.58
CA TYR A 209 19.69 12.89 -1.94
C TYR A 209 21.14 12.84 -2.46
N ILE A 210 21.35 12.05 -3.51
CA ILE A 210 22.64 12.01 -4.25
C ILE A 210 22.58 12.98 -5.43
N ASP A 211 21.59 12.77 -6.31
CA ASP A 211 21.25 13.63 -7.44
C ASP A 211 19.71 13.68 -7.54
N MET A 212 19.15 14.88 -7.77
CA MET A 212 17.72 15.04 -8.00
C MET A 212 17.43 14.77 -9.48
N ARG A 213 16.65 13.74 -9.78
CA ARG A 213 16.41 13.26 -11.15
C ARG A 213 15.05 13.72 -11.67
N CYS A 214 14.93 15.01 -11.93
CA CYS A 214 13.73 15.68 -12.43
C CYS A 214 13.72 15.77 -13.97
N PHE A 215 13.72 14.63 -14.66
CA PHE A 215 13.97 14.56 -16.11
C PHE A 215 12.72 14.66 -17.02
N GLY A 216 11.51 14.69 -16.45
CA GLY A 216 10.25 14.77 -17.20
C GLY A 216 9.85 16.21 -17.52
N GLU A 217 8.87 16.38 -18.40
CA GLU A 217 8.26 17.70 -18.66
C GLU A 217 7.65 18.25 -17.36
N GLY A 218 7.98 19.49 -17.01
CA GLY A 218 7.50 20.14 -15.78
C GLY A 218 8.20 19.68 -14.49
N TYR A 219 9.13 18.72 -14.55
CA TYR A 219 9.72 18.14 -13.33
C TYR A 219 10.76 19.05 -12.69
N GLU A 220 11.58 19.72 -13.51
CA GLU A 220 12.57 20.68 -13.02
C GLU A 220 11.86 21.93 -12.46
N GLU A 221 10.79 22.37 -13.12
CA GLU A 221 9.93 23.45 -12.66
C GLU A 221 9.25 23.09 -11.34
N PHE A 222 8.81 21.84 -11.19
CA PHE A 222 8.27 21.34 -9.92
C PHE A 222 9.34 21.33 -8.82
N TYR A 223 10.54 20.81 -9.10
CA TYR A 223 11.66 20.86 -8.16
C TYR A 223 11.99 22.29 -7.70
N LYS A 224 12.06 23.23 -8.64
CA LYS A 224 12.26 24.64 -8.35
C LYS A 224 11.17 25.18 -7.44
N ARG A 225 9.89 24.92 -7.74
CA ARG A 225 8.77 25.32 -6.89
C ARG A 225 8.92 24.79 -5.47
N ILE A 226 9.23 23.50 -5.30
CA ILE A 226 9.38 22.90 -3.96
C ILE A 226 10.57 23.52 -3.20
N SER A 227 11.64 23.92 -3.89
CA SER A 227 12.74 24.67 -3.27
C SER A 227 12.33 26.06 -2.75
N GLU A 228 11.32 26.67 -3.37
CA GLU A 228 10.75 27.95 -2.94
C GLU A 228 9.74 27.80 -1.79
N GLU A 229 9.25 26.58 -1.51
CA GLU A 229 8.33 26.25 -0.41
C GLU A 229 9.04 26.02 0.94
N GLY A 230 10.35 26.30 1.02
CA GLY A 230 11.12 26.19 2.27
C GLY A 230 11.47 24.75 2.65
N VAL A 231 11.69 23.88 1.65
CA VAL A 231 12.21 22.52 1.82
C VAL A 231 13.74 22.54 1.81
N ASN A 232 14.37 21.84 2.75
CA ASN A 232 15.82 21.80 2.89
C ASN A 232 16.42 20.66 2.05
N PHE A 233 17.20 21.00 1.03
CA PHE A 233 17.85 20.02 0.15
C PHE A 233 19.28 19.72 0.60
N ILE A 234 19.51 18.50 1.09
CA ILE A 234 20.81 18.05 1.59
C ILE A 234 21.39 17.02 0.63
N ARG A 235 22.46 17.41 -0.06
CA ARG A 235 23.18 16.51 -0.95
C ARG A 235 24.10 15.58 -0.14
N GLY A 236 23.55 14.46 0.31
CA GLY A 236 24.27 13.43 1.05
C GLY A 236 23.42 12.17 1.17
N LYS A 237 24.03 10.99 0.95
CA LYS A 237 23.38 9.70 1.24
C LYS A 237 23.41 9.47 2.75
N VAL A 238 22.24 9.25 3.35
CA VAL A 238 22.13 8.98 4.79
C VAL A 238 22.95 7.74 5.17
N ALA A 239 23.75 7.87 6.22
CA ALA A 239 24.57 6.77 6.72
C ALA A 239 23.78 5.83 7.65
N LYS A 240 23.00 6.41 8.58
CA LYS A 240 22.24 5.68 9.61
C LYS A 240 21.09 6.54 10.11
N VAL A 241 19.99 5.90 10.50
CA VAL A 241 18.89 6.48 11.29
C VAL A 241 18.93 5.85 12.68
N THR A 242 18.72 6.65 13.73
CA THR A 242 18.76 6.21 15.13
C THR A 242 17.80 7.03 15.98
N ASP A 243 17.34 6.46 17.09
CA ASP A 243 16.45 7.05 18.09
C ASP A 243 17.21 7.59 19.32
N VAL A 244 18.53 7.71 19.20
CA VAL A 244 19.44 8.14 20.26
C VAL A 244 20.15 9.38 19.78
N ALA A 245 19.98 10.49 20.50
CA ALA A 245 20.78 11.69 20.33
C ALA A 245 22.24 11.37 20.65
N ILE A 246 23.15 11.69 19.72
CA ILE A 246 24.58 11.49 19.90
C ILE A 246 25.21 12.71 20.59
N SER A 247 24.58 13.88 20.50
CA SER A 247 24.94 15.11 21.23
C SER A 247 23.76 15.66 22.04
N GLU A 248 24.01 16.61 22.95
CA GLU A 248 22.95 17.32 23.70
C GLU A 248 22.13 18.29 22.82
N GLU A 249 22.61 18.56 21.61
CA GLU A 249 21.96 19.45 20.62
C GLU A 249 21.06 18.68 19.63
N GLU A 250 21.15 17.34 19.61
CA GLU A 250 20.32 16.40 18.83
C GLU A 250 19.12 15.87 19.64
#